data_AF-A0A9E4SRJ0-F1
#
_entry.id   AF-A0A9E4SRJ0-F1
#
_cell.length_a   1.000
_cell.length_b   1.000
_cell.length_c   1.000
_cell.angle_alpha   90.00
_cell.angle_beta   90.00
_cell.angle_gamma   90.00
#
_symmetry.space_group_name_H-M   'P 1'
#
loop_
_entity.id
_entity.type
_entity.pdbx_description
1 polymer ?
#
loop_
_entity_poly.entity_id
_entity_poly.type
_entity_poly.pdbx_seq_one_letter_code
_entity_poly.pdbx_strand_id
1 'polypeptide(L)'
;MASPPRQTRAKKSLGQNFLVDRRVLGLIMQAAEVTSEDTVLEIGPGRGILTRELARTAADVVAVELDDVLSLRLTQEFHGEANVRIVNADARSVDIDSLVTTDG
;
A
#
# COMPACT_ATOMS: atom_id res chain seq x y z
N MET A 1 11.49 4.13 -28.55
CA MET A 1 10.21 4.11 -27.79
C MET A 1 10.32 3.05 -26.71
N ALA A 2 10.21 3.43 -25.43
CA ALA A 2 10.18 2.45 -24.35
C ALA A 2 8.85 1.68 -24.40
N SER A 3 8.90 0.36 -24.28
CA SER A 3 7.69 -0.46 -24.18
C SER A 3 6.92 -0.03 -22.91
N PRO A 4 5.57 0.02 -22.95
CA PRO A 4 4.80 0.28 -21.74
C PRO A 4 5.18 -0.75 -20.66
N PRO A 5 5.29 -0.34 -19.38
CA PRO A 5 5.66 -1.26 -18.31
C PRO A 5 4.66 -2.41 -18.31
N ARG A 6 5.19 -3.61 -18.52
CA ARG A 6 4.41 -4.84 -18.59
C ARG A 6 3.69 -5.01 -17.24
N GLN A 7 2.36 -5.10 -17.25
CA GLN A 7 1.60 -5.34 -16.02
C GLN A 7 2.19 -6.57 -15.32
N THR A 8 2.58 -6.40 -14.05
CA THR A 8 3.13 -7.48 -13.23
C THR A 8 2.06 -8.54 -13.06
N ARG A 9 2.31 -9.72 -13.64
CA ARG A 9 1.45 -10.89 -13.46
C ARG A 9 1.51 -11.32 -11.99
N ALA A 10 0.36 -11.63 -11.41
CA ALA A 10 0.29 -12.15 -10.05
C ALA A 10 1.19 -13.37 -9.87
N LYS A 11 2.05 -13.34 -8.85
CA LYS A 11 2.93 -14.43 -8.44
C LYS A 11 2.17 -15.34 -7.48
N LYS A 12 1.84 -16.55 -7.93
CA LYS A 12 1.17 -17.56 -7.08
C LYS A 12 1.98 -17.91 -5.84
N SER A 13 3.31 -17.92 -5.93
CA SER A 13 4.22 -18.17 -4.81
C SER A 13 4.12 -17.12 -3.70
N LEU A 14 3.68 -15.91 -4.02
CA LEU A 14 3.45 -14.83 -3.05
C LEU A 14 1.97 -14.70 -2.64
N GLY A 15 1.09 -15.60 -3.08
CA GLY A 15 -0.34 -15.55 -2.74
C GLY A 15 -1.10 -14.34 -3.29
N GLN A 16 -0.54 -13.62 -4.29
CA GLN A 16 -1.11 -12.37 -4.78
C GLN A 16 -2.49 -12.57 -5.42
N ASN A 17 -3.49 -11.92 -4.82
CA ASN A 17 -4.84 -11.74 -5.37
C ASN A 17 -5.14 -10.25 -5.38
N PHE A 18 -5.29 -9.66 -6.56
CA PHE A 18 -5.43 -8.22 -6.65
C PHE A 18 -6.89 -7.78 -6.63
N LEU A 19 -7.22 -6.86 -5.72
CA LEU A 19 -8.50 -6.15 -5.71
C LEU A 19 -8.73 -5.48 -7.07
N VAL A 20 -9.93 -5.63 -7.63
CA VAL A 20 -10.37 -5.02 -8.91
C VAL A 20 -11.75 -4.38 -8.81
N ASP A 21 -12.61 -4.87 -7.91
CA ASP A 21 -13.98 -4.40 -7.76
C ASP A 21 -14.02 -3.17 -6.84
N ARG A 22 -14.47 -2.04 -7.38
CA ARG A 22 -14.62 -0.77 -6.66
C ARG A 22 -15.68 -0.83 -5.57
N ARG A 23 -16.69 -1.68 -5.69
CA ARG A 23 -17.71 -1.86 -4.64
C ARG A 23 -17.09 -2.53 -3.42
N VAL A 24 -16.28 -3.56 -3.63
CA VAL A 24 -15.55 -4.23 -2.55
C VAL A 24 -14.57 -3.27 -1.89
N LEU A 25 -13.87 -2.44 -2.67
CA LEU A 25 -13.02 -1.37 -2.13
C LEU A 25 -13.80 -0.41 -1.22
N GLY A 26 -14.98 0.04 -1.65
CA GLY A 26 -15.84 0.91 -0.84
C GLY A 26 -16.29 0.23 0.47
N LEU A 27 -16.63 -1.06 0.42
CA LEU A 27 -16.98 -1.83 1.63
C LEU A 27 -15.79 -1.97 2.58
N ILE A 28 -14.57 -2.18 2.07
CA ILE A 28 -13.35 -2.23 2.88
C ILE A 28 -13.13 -0.88 3.57
N MET A 29 -13.18 0.22 2.82
CA MET A 29 -12.98 1.57 3.37
C MET A 29 -14.04 1.92 4.41
N GLN A 30 -15.31 1.57 4.16
CA GLN A 30 -16.40 1.79 5.12
C GLN A 30 -16.19 0.98 6.39
N ALA A 31 -15.81 -0.29 6.28
CA ALA A 31 -15.59 -1.16 7.44
C ALA A 31 -14.33 -0.79 8.25
N ALA A 32 -13.35 -0.16 7.61
CA ALA A 32 -12.12 0.25 8.26
C ALA A 32 -12.28 1.53 9.10
N GLU A 33 -13.33 2.32 8.85
CA GLU A 33 -13.66 3.55 9.61
C GLU A 33 -12.49 4.54 9.75
N VAL A 34 -11.58 4.55 8.77
CA VAL A 34 -10.37 5.38 8.76
C VAL A 34 -10.74 6.87 8.70
N THR A 35 -10.04 7.66 9.49
CA THR A 35 -10.19 9.11 9.61
C THR A 35 -8.86 9.83 9.35
N SER A 36 -8.90 11.16 9.24
CA SER A 36 -7.72 12.00 9.05
C SER A 36 -6.81 12.13 10.27
N GLU A 37 -7.13 11.42 11.36
CA GLU A 37 -6.30 11.35 12.56
C GLU A 37 -5.52 10.02 12.63
N ASP A 38 -5.81 9.07 11.72
CA ASP A 38 -5.24 7.74 11.77
C ASP A 38 -3.93 7.62 10.98
N THR A 39 -2.97 6.91 11.56
CA THR A 39 -1.84 6.32 10.83
C THR A 39 -2.18 4.88 10.46
N VAL A 40 -2.15 4.55 9.18
CA VAL A 40 -2.53 3.23 8.67
C VAL A 40 -1.32 2.45 8.20
N LEU A 41 -1.16 1.23 8.72
CA LEU A 41 -0.22 0.25 8.18
C LEU A 41 -0.94 -0.69 7.19
N GLU A 42 -0.59 -0.63 5.91
CA GLU A 42 -1.09 -1.54 4.89
C GLU A 42 -0.07 -2.66 4.60
N ILE A 43 -0.47 -3.92 4.83
CA ILE A 43 0.34 -5.09 4.48
C ILE A 43 -0.02 -5.56 3.07
N GLY A 44 0.97 -5.65 2.19
CA GLY A 44 0.79 -6.16 0.83
C GLY A 44 -0.09 -5.28 -0.05
N PRO A 45 0.27 -4.00 -0.29
CA PRO A 45 -0.51 -3.06 -1.09
C PRO A 45 -0.74 -3.53 -2.53
N GLY A 46 0.12 -4.40 -3.06
CA GLY A 46 -0.04 -5.04 -4.36
C GLY A 46 -0.05 -4.03 -5.51
N ARG A 47 -1.25 -3.65 -5.97
CA ARG A 47 -1.43 -2.63 -7.04
C ARG A 47 -1.73 -1.22 -6.52
N GLY A 48 -1.71 -1.03 -5.20
CA GLY A 48 -1.95 0.26 -4.56
C GLY A 48 -3.40 0.73 -4.64
N ILE A 49 -4.36 -0.17 -4.93
CA ILE A 49 -5.78 0.22 -5.09
C ILE A 49 -6.36 0.70 -3.77
N LEU A 50 -6.07 0.00 -2.68
CA LEU A 50 -6.47 0.42 -1.33
C LEU A 50 -5.59 1.57 -0.85
N THR A 51 -4.26 1.49 -1.05
CA THR A 51 -3.31 2.58 -0.73
C THR A 51 -3.75 3.95 -1.23
N ARG A 52 -4.27 4.07 -2.47
CA ARG A 52 -4.76 5.35 -3.01
C ARG A 52 -5.97 5.91 -2.26
N GLU A 53 -6.89 5.05 -1.81
CA GLU A 53 -8.05 5.53 -1.05
C GLU A 53 -7.65 5.85 0.39
N LEU A 54 -6.79 5.04 1.00
CA LEU A 54 -6.22 5.32 2.32
C LEU A 54 -5.47 6.67 2.34
N ALA A 55 -4.63 6.94 1.34
CA ALA A 55 -3.85 8.17 1.25
C ALA A 55 -4.72 9.44 1.18
N ARG A 56 -5.98 9.32 0.73
CA ARG A 56 -6.93 10.44 0.66
C ARG A 56 -7.66 10.70 1.98
N THR A 57 -7.61 9.75 2.91
CA THR A 57 -8.45 9.77 4.12
C THR A 57 -7.62 9.77 5.39
N ALA A 58 -6.58 8.94 5.48
CA ALA A 58 -5.69 8.82 6.63
C ALA A 58 -4.76 10.02 6.79
N ALA A 59 -4.30 10.26 8.03
CA ALA A 59 -3.21 11.20 8.29
C ALA A 59 -1.93 10.74 7.59
N ASP A 60 -1.58 9.45 7.76
CA ASP A 60 -0.39 8.81 7.22
C ASP A 60 -0.67 7.37 6.80
N VAL A 61 0.00 6.90 5.74
CA VAL A 61 -0.08 5.53 5.25
C VAL A 61 1.31 4.95 5.09
N VAL A 62 1.57 3.86 5.78
CA VAL A 62 2.80 3.06 5.64
C VAL A 62 2.42 1.74 4.97
N ALA A 63 2.91 1.51 3.76
CA ALA A 63 2.61 0.29 3.00
C ALA A 63 3.83 -0.61 2.90
N VAL A 64 3.72 -1.84 3.42
CA VAL A 64 4.80 -2.85 3.42
C VAL A 64 4.58 -3.84 2.29
N GLU A 65 5.49 -3.88 1.31
CA GLU A 65 5.39 -4.74 0.13
C GLU A 65 6.62 -5.65 -0.03
N LEU A 66 6.37 -6.96 -0.10
CA LEU A 66 7.41 -7.97 -0.24
C LEU A 66 7.91 -8.09 -1.69
N ASP A 67 7.08 -7.80 -2.69
CA ASP A 67 7.46 -7.87 -4.09
C ASP A 67 8.22 -6.62 -4.54
N ASP A 68 9.54 -6.74 -4.73
CA ASP A 68 10.43 -5.64 -5.13
C ASP A 68 9.94 -4.85 -6.34
N VAL A 69 9.33 -5.52 -7.32
CA VAL A 69 8.84 -4.86 -8.54
C VAL A 69 7.60 -4.02 -8.24
N LEU A 70 6.71 -4.52 -7.40
CA LEU A 70 5.53 -3.77 -6.98
C LEU A 70 5.92 -2.64 -6.04
N SER A 71 6.82 -2.89 -5.09
CA SER A 71 7.33 -1.86 -4.19
C SER A 71 7.96 -0.71 -4.96
N LEU A 72 8.87 -0.99 -5.89
CA LEU A 72 9.51 0.05 -6.70
C LEU A 72 8.49 0.87 -7.49
N ARG A 73 7.49 0.20 -8.10
CA ARG A 73 6.42 0.88 -8.85
C ARG A 73 5.60 1.78 -7.93
N LEU A 74 5.23 1.29 -6.74
CA LEU A 74 4.45 2.06 -5.76
C LEU A 74 5.27 3.24 -5.23
N THR A 75 6.56 3.07 -4.94
CA THR A 75 7.44 4.17 -4.54
C THR A 75 7.50 5.26 -5.60
N GLN A 76 7.55 4.91 -6.89
CA GLN A 76 7.49 5.88 -7.99
C GLN A 76 6.12 6.55 -8.11
N GLU A 77 5.04 5.77 -7.96
CA GLU A 77 3.66 6.25 -8.06
C GLU A 77 3.32 7.26 -6.95
N PHE A 78 3.74 6.98 -5.72
CA PHE A 78 3.42 7.78 -4.54
C PHE A 78 4.52 8.77 -4.14
N HIS A 79 5.56 8.97 -4.95
CA HIS A 79 6.68 9.87 -4.64
C HIS A 79 6.24 11.32 -4.31
N GLY A 80 5.11 11.78 -4.84
CA GLY A 80 4.57 13.11 -4.57
C GLY A 80 3.62 13.21 -3.38
N GLU A 81 3.22 12.08 -2.78
CA GLU A 81 2.26 12.04 -1.68
C GLU A 81 3.02 12.03 -0.36
N ALA A 82 3.04 13.18 0.32
CA ALA A 82 3.84 13.38 1.53
C ALA A 82 3.44 12.44 2.69
N ASN A 83 2.20 11.96 2.69
CA ASN A 83 1.64 11.08 3.71
C ASN A 83 1.71 9.59 3.35
N VAL A 84 2.41 9.20 2.26
CA VAL A 84 2.54 7.80 1.87
C VAL A 84 3.99 7.37 1.90
N ARG A 85 4.28 6.33 2.69
CA ARG A 85 5.59 5.70 2.75
C ARG A 85 5.52 4.24 2.31
N ILE A 86 6.30 3.87 1.30
CA ILE A 86 6.42 2.50 0.81
C ILE A 86 7.66 1.84 1.41
N VAL A 87 7.50 0.69 2.03
CA VAL A 87 8.57 -0.10 2.66
C VAL A 87 8.68 -1.45 1.95
N ASN A 88 9.82 -1.71 1.31
CA ASN A 88 10.07 -3.01 0.69
C ASN A 88 10.60 -4.00 1.73
N ALA A 89 9.72 -4.81 2.32
CA ALA A 89 10.09 -5.77 3.36
C ALA A 89 9.06 -6.91 3.50
N ASP A 90 9.45 -7.96 4.22
CA ASP A 90 8.51 -8.98 4.70
C ASP A 90 7.83 -8.48 5.98
N ALA A 91 6.52 -8.23 5.89
CA ALA A 91 5.72 -7.75 7.01
C ALA A 91 5.75 -8.66 8.25
N ARG A 92 6.13 -9.94 8.11
CA ARG A 92 6.25 -10.88 9.24
C ARG A 92 7.53 -10.65 10.06
N SER A 93 8.49 -9.89 9.54
CA SER A 93 9.79 -9.64 10.17
C SER A 93 10.08 -8.17 10.45
N VAL A 94 9.21 -7.25 10.02
CA VAL A 94 9.37 -5.83 10.33
C VAL A 94 9.01 -5.54 11.79
N ASP A 95 9.74 -4.61 12.39
CA ASP A 95 9.34 -3.99 13.65
C ASP A 95 8.26 -2.94 13.34
N ILE A 96 7.00 -3.27 13.64
CA ILE A 96 5.85 -2.40 13.35
C ILE A 96 5.96 -1.09 14.12
N ASP A 97 6.42 -1.12 15.37
CA ASP A 97 6.49 0.07 16.21
C ASP A 97 7.43 1.09 15.56
N SER A 98 8.60 0.64 15.09
CA SER A 98 9.55 1.48 14.32
C SER A 98 8.98 2.06 13.02
N LEU A 99 7.92 1.46 12.48
CA LEU A 99 7.26 1.91 11.26
C LEU A 99 6.10 2.86 11.54
N VAL A 100 5.51 2.86 12.72
CA VAL A 100 4.33 3.71 13.02
C VAL A 100 4.60 4.77 14.08
N THR A 101 5.84 4.88 14.59
CA THR A 101 6.21 5.91 15.55
C THR A 101 5.84 7.29 15.04
N THR A 102 4.82 7.84 15.67
CA THR A 102 4.47 9.25 15.70
C THR A 102 5.54 9.94 16.53
N ASP A 103 6.25 10.91 15.96
CA ASP A 103 7.01 11.86 16.79
C ASP A 103 5.97 12.57 17.68
N GLY A 104 5.98 12.22 18.97
CA GLY A 104 5.27 12.93 20.04
C GLY A 104 6.24 13.84 20.79
#